data_AF-A0A660V2N9-F1
#
_entry.id   AF-A0A660V2N9-F1
#
_cell.length_a   1.000
_cell.length_b   1.000
_cell.length_c   1.000
_cell.angle_alpha   90.00
_cell.angle_beta   90.00
_cell.angle_gamma   90.00
#
_symmetry.space_group_name_H-M   'P 1'
#
loop_
_entity.id
_entity.type
_entity.pdbx_description
1 polymer ?
#
loop_
_entity_poly.entity_id
_entity_poly.type
_entity_poly.pdbx_seq_one_letter_code
_entity_poly.pdbx_strand_id
1 'polypeptide(L)' 'MRRQRFLFEEARPVALVSGCLVGLTCRWHGRQTPIREFARRLLACGVVLVPICPEQLGGLPTPRSGEYL' A
#
# COMPACT_ATOMS: atom_id res chain seq x y z
N MET A 1 17.83 19.76 -16.47
CA MET A 1 17.66 18.47 -15.76
C MET A 1 16.98 17.49 -16.69
N ARG A 2 17.79 16.70 -17.42
CA ARG A 2 17.31 15.71 -18.37
C ARG A 2 16.68 14.55 -17.59
N ARG A 3 15.41 14.28 -17.88
CA ARG A 3 14.63 13.14 -17.42
C ARG A 3 15.50 11.88 -17.37
N GLN A 4 15.54 11.21 -16.23
CA GLN A 4 15.94 9.81 -16.14
C GLN A 4 14.93 8.96 -16.94
N ARG A 5 14.98 9.06 -18.27
CA ARG A 5 14.48 8.03 -19.19
C ARG A 5 15.51 6.91 -19.16
N PHE A 6 15.59 6.19 -18.06
CA PHE A 6 16.41 4.98 -17.97
C PHE A 6 15.46 3.83 -17.66
N LEU A 7 15.27 2.96 -18.67
CA LEU A 7 14.81 1.56 -18.57
C LEU A 7 13.31 1.22 -18.47
N PHE A 8 12.37 2.17 -18.45
CA PHE A 8 10.93 1.88 -18.17
C PHE A 8 9.94 2.13 -19.33
N GLU A 9 10.33 1.98 -20.60
CA GLU A 9 9.39 2.23 -21.73
C GLU A 9 8.31 1.13 -21.87
N GLU A 10 8.52 -0.07 -21.31
CA GLU A 10 7.63 -1.25 -21.41
C GLU A 10 7.03 -1.74 -20.07
N ALA A 11 7.52 -1.22 -18.93
CA ALA A 11 7.15 -1.75 -17.61
C ALA A 11 6.00 -0.93 -16.99
N ARG A 12 4.91 -1.62 -16.60
CA ARG A 12 3.81 -1.01 -15.84
C ARG A 12 4.37 -0.35 -14.56
N PRO A 13 4.01 0.91 -14.24
CA PRO A 13 4.48 1.56 -13.02
C PRO A 13 4.11 0.75 -11.78
N VAL A 14 5.04 0.60 -10.84
CA VAL A 14 4.83 -0.13 -9.59
C VAL A 14 4.96 0.82 -8.41
N ALA A 15 4.04 0.74 -7.44
CA ALA A 15 4.08 1.55 -6.23
C ALA A 15 3.83 0.70 -4.99
N LEU A 16 4.64 0.92 -3.95
CA LEU A 16 4.33 0.45 -2.60
C LEU A 16 3.21 1.32 -2.01
N VAL A 17 2.25 0.69 -1.36
CA VAL A 17 1.13 1.38 -0.70
C VAL A 17 0.87 0.77 0.67
N SER A 18 0.52 1.59 1.66
CA SER A 18 0.08 1.09 2.95
C SER A 18 -1.12 0.16 2.76
N GLY A 19 -1.00 -1.09 3.21
CA GLY A 19 -1.99 -2.15 2.96
C GLY A 19 -3.40 -1.76 3.42
N CYS A 20 -3.50 -1.00 4.52
CA CYS A 20 -4.79 -0.51 5.03
C CYS A 20 -5.53 0.41 4.04
N LEU A 21 -4.83 1.10 3.13
CA LEU A 21 -5.45 1.96 2.11
C LEU A 21 -6.07 1.16 0.97
N VAL A 22 -5.73 -0.12 0.84
CA VAL A 22 -6.22 -1.03 -0.21
C VAL A 22 -6.93 -2.26 0.36
N GLY A 23 -7.42 -2.17 1.60
CA GLY A 23 -8.29 -3.18 2.18
C GLY A 23 -7.61 -4.31 2.94
N LEU A 24 -6.29 -4.26 3.14
CA LEU A 24 -5.62 -5.23 4.01
C LEU A 24 -6.01 -4.99 5.48
N THR A 25 -6.45 -6.03 6.17
CA THR A 25 -6.75 -6.01 7.60
C THR A 25 -5.46 -5.99 8.41
N CYS A 26 -4.87 -4.80 8.52
CA CYS A 26 -3.55 -4.62 9.14
C CYS A 26 -3.47 -3.39 10.07
N ARG A 27 -4.61 -2.70 10.30
CA ARG A 27 -4.70 -1.62 11.29
C ARG A 27 -4.65 -2.21 12.70
N TRP A 28 -4.13 -1.45 13.66
CA TRP A 28 -3.98 -1.89 15.05
C TRP A 28 -5.27 -2.47 15.67
N HIS A 29 -6.44 -1.91 15.36
CA HIS A 29 -7.74 -2.38 15.86
C HIS A 29 -8.33 -3.56 15.07
N GLY A 30 -7.64 -4.12 14.07
CA GLY A 30 -8.07 -5.29 13.31
C GLY A 30 -9.32 -5.11 12.44
N ARG A 31 -9.76 -3.87 12.16
CA ARG A 31 -10.92 -3.62 11.29
C ARG A 31 -10.45 -3.30 9.88
N GLN A 32 -11.10 -3.92 8.90
CA GLN A 32 -10.92 -3.63 7.50
C GLN A 32 -11.38 -2.22 7.15
N THR A 33 -10.77 -1.61 6.15
CA THR A 33 -11.20 -0.35 5.54
C THR A 33 -11.48 -0.56 4.06
N PRO A 34 -12.43 0.17 3.46
CA PRO A 34 -12.64 0.11 2.02
C PRO A 34 -11.39 0.59 1.27
N ILE A 35 -11.18 0.04 0.07
CA ILE A 35 -10.14 0.51 -0.86
C ILE A 35 -10.37 2.00 -1.10
N ARG A 36 -9.35 2.81 -0.86
CA ARG A 36 -9.40 4.26 -1.07
C ARG A 36 -9.51 4.58 -2.55
N GLU A 37 -10.21 5.66 -2.86
CA GLU A 37 -10.50 6.04 -4.24
C GLU A 37 -9.24 6.29 -5.08
N PHE A 38 -8.19 6.88 -4.50
CA PHE A 38 -6.91 7.06 -5.20
C PHE A 38 -6.30 5.73 -5.66
N ALA A 39 -6.42 4.68 -4.85
CA ALA A 39 -5.89 3.36 -5.19
C ALA A 39 -6.67 2.75 -6.35
N ARG A 40 -8.00 2.90 -6.37
CA ARG A 40 -8.82 2.50 -7.52
C ARG A 40 -8.42 3.23 -8.79
N ARG A 41 -8.19 4.54 -8.71
CA ARG A 41 -7.73 5.36 -9.85
C ARG A 41 -6.36 4.91 -10.36
N LEU A 42 -5.40 4.62 -9.47
CA LEU A 42 -4.08 4.14 -9.85
C LEU A 42 -4.15 2.77 -10.54
N LEU A 43 -4.95 1.84 -10.00
CA LEU A 43 -5.19 0.54 -10.64
C LEU A 43 -5.82 0.70 -12.03
N ALA A 44 -6.81 1.60 -12.18
CA ALA A 44 -7.43 1.91 -13.47
C ALA A 44 -6.45 2.53 -14.47
N CYS A 45 -5.43 3.25 -14.00
CA CYS A 45 -4.32 3.76 -14.82
C CYS A 45 -3.23 2.71 -15.10
N GLY A 46 -3.42 1.45 -14.70
CA GLY A 46 -2.47 0.37 -14.96
C GLY A 46 -1.27 0.32 -14.00
N VAL A 47 -1.31 1.06 -12.89
CA VAL A 47 -0.27 1.00 -11.84
C VAL A 47 -0.45 -0.27 -11.02
N VAL A 48 0.64 -1.03 -10.84
CA VAL A 48 0.67 -2.18 -9.94
C VAL A 48 0.88 -1.66 -8.52
N LEU A 49 -0.11 -1.90 -7.65
CA LEU A 49 -0.01 -1.55 -6.23
C LEU A 49 0.45 -2.76 -5.43
N VAL A 50 1.54 -2.60 -4.68
CA VAL A 50 2.06 -3.62 -3.77
C VAL A 50 1.67 -3.23 -2.34
N PRO A 51 0.68 -3.91 -1.71
CA PRO A 51 0.24 -3.59 -0.36
C PRO A 51 1.26 -4.03 0.68
N ILE A 52 1.65 -3.12 1.58
CA ILE A 52 2.61 -3.38 2.64
C ILE A 52 2.04 -2.92 3.99
N CYS A 53 2.16 -3.75 5.02
CA CYS A 53 2.01 -3.33 6.41
C CYS A 53 3.34 -3.52 7.13
N PRO A 54 4.15 -2.47 7.33
CA PRO A 54 5.45 -2.59 7.97
C PRO A 54 5.38 -3.25 9.35
N GLU A 55 4.32 -2.95 10.11
CA GLU A 55 4.13 -3.51 11.44
C GLU A 55 3.85 -5.02 11.43
N GLN A 56 3.06 -5.54 10.47
CA GLN A 56 2.81 -6.99 10.36
C GLN A 56 4.05 -7.72 9.80
N LEU A 57 4.72 -7.11 8.82
CA LEU A 57 5.99 -7.65 8.29
C LEU A 57 7.10 -7.63 9.35
N GLY A 58 7.03 -6.70 10.30
CA GLY A 58 7.89 -6.63 11.47
C GLY A 58 7.48 -7.59 12.61
N GLY A 59 6.46 -8.42 12.41
CA GLY A 59 6.03 -9.44 13.36
C GLY A 59 4.96 -9.02 14.36
N LEU A 60 4.42 -7.80 14.29
CA LEU A 60 3.34 -7.40 15.18
C LEU A 60 2.00 -8.06 14.78
N PRO A 61 1.19 -8.52 15.76
CA PRO A 61 -0.09 -9.12 15.48
C PRO A 61 -1.10 -8.10 14.95
N THR A 62 -2.27 -8.60 14.54
CA THR A 62 -3.44 -7.78 14.25
C THR A 62 -4.67 -8.50 14.84
N PRO A 63 -5.34 -7.93 15.86
CA PRO A 63 -5.11 -6.61 16.46
C PRO A 63 -3.82 -6.54 17.30
N ARG A 64 -3.42 -5.31 17.64
CA ARG A 64 -2.30 -4.99 18.56
C ARG A 64 -2.66 -3.75 19.37
N SER A 65 -1.98 -3.54 20.50
CA SER A 65 -2.12 -2.31 21.29
C SER A 65 -1.83 -1.10 20.39
N GLY A 66 -2.77 -0.14 20.34
CA GLY A 66 -2.51 1.15 19.71
C GLY A 66 -1.41 1.87 20.47
N GLU A 67 -0.60 2.66 19.79
CA GLU A 67 0.59 3.37 20.32
C GLU A 67 0.30 4.39 21.45
N TYR A 68 -0.95 4.49 21.92
CA TYR A 68 -1.34 5.33 23.06
C TYR A 68 -1.39 4.50 24.36
N LEU A 69 -0.24 4.00 24.80
CA LEU A 69 0.01 3.73 26.22
C LEU A 69 0.72 4.94 26.83
#